data_AF-A0A7V0ST62-F1
#
_entry.id   AF-A0A7V0ST62-F1
#
_cell.length_a   1.000
_cell.length_b   1.000
_cell.length_c   1.000
_cell.angle_alpha   90.00
_cell.angle_beta   90.00
_cell.angle_gamma   90.00
#
_symmetry.space_group_name_H-M   'P 1'
#
loop_
_entity.id
_entity.type
_entity.pdbx_description
1 polymer ?
#
loop_
_entity_poly.entity_id
_entity_poly.type
_entity_poly.pdbx_seq_one_letter_code
_entity_poly.pdbx_strand_id
1 'polypeptide(L)'
;MDKNIINSHDKFFKSLFSRKEEAREFIEKSLPQDLVGKLDLDSLELDKTEYIDDNLQQNFSDIVYDCNYGEKFKVKITLLFEHKSYPEKYPHLQILNYILRIWQTQIKQK
;
A
#
# COMPACT_ATOMS: atom_id res chain seq x y z
N MET A 1 4.01 30.99 -4.89
CA MET A 1 4.31 29.60 -5.28
C MET A 1 3.06 28.79 -5.02
N ASP A 2 2.40 28.38 -6.09
CA ASP A 2 1.07 27.78 -6.05
C ASP A 2 1.05 26.45 -5.31
N LYS A 3 0.28 26.38 -4.22
CA LYS A 3 0.08 25.21 -3.36
C LYS A 3 -0.63 24.02 -4.05
N ASN A 4 -0.90 24.09 -5.35
CA ASN A 4 -1.74 23.13 -6.09
C ASN A 4 -0.99 21.98 -6.78
N ILE A 5 0.35 21.91 -6.69
CA ILE A 5 1.16 20.85 -7.34
C ILE A 5 1.47 19.67 -6.39
N ILE A 6 1.18 19.79 -5.10
CA ILE A 6 1.72 18.89 -4.05
C ILE A 6 1.21 17.44 -4.15
N ASN A 7 0.08 17.16 -4.80
CA ASN A 7 -0.54 15.81 -4.84
C ASN A 7 -0.71 15.20 -6.25
N SER A 8 0.02 15.67 -7.27
CA SER A 8 -0.09 15.09 -8.62
C SER A 8 0.47 13.66 -8.67
N HIS A 9 1.62 13.43 -8.03
CA HIS A 9 2.28 12.13 -7.96
C HIS A 9 1.46 11.11 -7.17
N ASP A 10 0.83 11.54 -6.07
CA ASP A 10 -0.06 10.70 -5.28
C ASP A 10 -1.30 10.26 -6.05
N LYS A 11 -1.93 11.20 -6.76
CA LYS A 11 -3.09 10.89 -7.62
C LYS A 11 -2.71 9.95 -8.76
N PHE A 12 -1.55 10.17 -9.37
CA PHE A 12 -1.03 9.28 -10.41
C PHE A 12 -0.76 7.88 -9.86
N PHE A 13 -0.11 7.78 -8.70
CA PHE A 13 0.18 6.50 -8.07
C PHE A 13 -1.12 5.75 -7.73
N LYS A 14 -2.06 6.44 -7.08
CA LYS A 14 -3.36 5.84 -6.74
C LYS A 14 -4.10 5.39 -8.00
N SER A 15 -4.12 6.18 -9.06
CA SER A 15 -4.82 5.79 -10.30
C SER A 15 -4.14 4.62 -11.01
N LEU A 16 -2.81 4.60 -11.05
CA LEU A 16 -2.01 3.55 -11.65
C LEU A 16 -2.25 2.22 -10.94
N PHE A 17 -2.04 2.19 -9.63
CA PHE A 17 -2.04 0.96 -8.84
C PHE A 17 -3.42 0.57 -8.30
N SER A 18 -4.47 1.37 -8.52
CA SER A 18 -5.84 0.88 -8.36
C SER A 18 -6.22 -0.13 -9.46
N ARG A 19 -5.47 -0.17 -10.55
CA ARG A 19 -5.66 -1.13 -11.65
C ARG A 19 -4.97 -2.44 -11.26
N LYS A 20 -5.78 -3.49 -11.09
CA LYS A 20 -5.32 -4.81 -10.64
C LYS A 20 -4.14 -5.36 -11.44
N GLU A 21 -4.16 -5.25 -12.77
CA GLU A 21 -3.07 -5.76 -13.62
C GLU A 21 -1.73 -5.09 -13.33
N GLU A 22 -1.75 -3.78 -13.08
CA GLU A 22 -0.53 -3.01 -12.79
C GLU A 22 0.02 -3.36 -11.40
N ALA A 23 -0.88 -3.52 -10.42
CA ALA A 23 -0.51 -3.98 -9.08
C ALA A 23 0.04 -5.41 -9.11
N ARG A 24 -0.60 -6.31 -9.86
CA ARG A 24 -0.15 -7.70 -10.06
C ARG A 24 1.26 -7.74 -10.62
N GLU A 25 1.48 -7.08 -11.76
CA GLU A 25 2.77 -7.08 -12.44
C GLU A 25 3.87 -6.50 -11.55
N PHE A 26 3.56 -5.44 -10.80
CA PHE A 26 4.49 -4.85 -9.85
C PHE A 26 4.85 -5.79 -8.71
N ILE A 27 3.86 -6.46 -8.11
CA ILE A 27 4.08 -7.43 -7.02
C ILE A 27 4.94 -8.59 -7.51
N GLU A 28 4.61 -9.16 -8.68
CA GLU A 28 5.32 -10.28 -9.29
C GLU A 28 6.80 -9.95 -9.57
N LYS A 29 7.09 -8.72 -10.03
CA LYS A 29 8.45 -8.28 -10.33
C LYS A 29 9.25 -7.83 -9.11
N SER A 30 8.58 -7.38 -8.05
CA SER A 30 9.23 -6.78 -6.88
C SER A 30 9.53 -7.77 -5.76
N LEU A 31 8.75 -8.85 -5.64
CA LEU A 31 8.91 -9.84 -4.58
C LEU A 31 9.75 -11.05 -5.04
N PRO A 32 10.44 -11.73 -4.12
CA PRO A 32 11.11 -13.00 -4.43
C PRO A 32 10.13 -14.05 -4.96
N GLN A 33 10.56 -14.84 -5.95
CA GLN A 33 9.71 -15.84 -6.61
C GLN A 33 9.09 -16.86 -5.64
N ASP A 34 9.83 -17.25 -4.59
CA ASP A 34 9.33 -18.18 -3.56
C ASP A 34 8.11 -17.64 -2.78
N LEU A 35 7.98 -16.31 -2.69
CA LEU A 35 6.85 -15.65 -2.06
C LEU A 35 5.71 -15.47 -3.07
N VAL A 36 6.04 -15.02 -4.30
CA VAL A 36 5.07 -14.87 -5.39
C VAL A 36 4.36 -16.18 -5.69
N GLY A 37 5.08 -17.30 -5.74
CA GLY A 37 4.50 -18.63 -5.99
C GLY A 37 3.51 -19.10 -4.93
N LYS A 38 3.42 -18.42 -3.79
CA LYS A 38 2.43 -18.69 -2.73
C LYS A 38 1.27 -17.70 -2.74
N LEU A 39 1.38 -16.59 -3.48
CA LEU A 39 0.33 -15.60 -3.63
C LEU A 39 -0.55 -15.97 -4.84
N ASP A 40 -1.85 -16.05 -4.61
CA ASP A 40 -2.82 -16.11 -5.69
C ASP A 40 -3.08 -14.68 -6.19
N LEU A 41 -2.27 -14.21 -7.14
CA LEU A 41 -2.39 -12.84 -7.67
C LEU A 41 -3.69 -12.62 -8.46
N ASP A 42 -4.32 -13.70 -8.94
CA ASP A 42 -5.65 -13.64 -9.55
C ASP A 42 -6.75 -13.35 -8.52
N SER A 43 -6.50 -13.60 -7.23
CA SER A 43 -7.41 -13.22 -6.14
C SER A 43 -7.28 -11.77 -5.66
N LEU A 44 -6.36 -10.97 -6.22
CA LEU A 44 -6.18 -9.57 -5.80
C LEU A 44 -7.50 -8.80 -5.89
N GLU A 45 -7.94 -8.29 -4.73
CA GLU A 45 -9.13 -7.45 -4.58
C GLU A 45 -8.75 -6.15 -3.89
N LEU A 46 -9.05 -5.02 -4.52
CA LEU A 46 -8.74 -3.71 -3.97
C LEU A 46 -9.58 -3.49 -2.72
N ASP A 47 -8.92 -3.32 -1.58
CA ASP A 47 -9.57 -2.97 -0.34
C ASP A 47 -9.97 -1.50 -0.40
N LYS A 48 -11.25 -1.25 -0.71
CA LYS A 48 -11.83 0.09 -0.83
C LYS A 48 -12.05 0.77 0.53
N THR A 49 -11.63 0.14 1.61
CA THR A 49 -11.71 0.79 2.91
C THR A 49 -10.78 1.99 2.88
N GLU A 50 -11.35 3.18 3.04
CA GLU A 50 -10.58 4.40 3.18
C GLU A 50 -9.73 4.27 4.46
N TYR A 51 -8.43 3.98 4.31
CA TYR A 51 -7.42 3.95 5.38
C TYR A 51 -7.09 5.37 5.87
N ILE A 52 -8.11 6.22 5.91
CA ILE A 52 -8.05 7.62 6.29
C ILE A 52 -8.04 7.68 7.81
N ASP A 53 -6.85 7.58 8.40
CA ASP A 53 -6.61 8.22 9.69
C ASP A 53 -6.42 9.72 9.43
N ASP A 54 -7.04 10.58 10.22
CA ASP A 54 -6.90 12.04 10.13
C ASP A 54 -5.43 12.50 10.22
N ASN A 55 -4.54 11.64 10.74
CA ASN A 55 -3.09 11.88 10.77
C ASN A 55 -2.31 11.32 9.55
N LEU A 56 -2.90 10.44 8.74
CA LEU A 56 -2.29 9.79 7.57
C LEU A 56 -2.61 10.54 6.25
N GLN A 57 -3.56 11.47 6.26
CA GLN A 57 -4.22 12.03 5.08
C GLN A 57 -3.35 12.76 4.05
N GLN A 58 -2.12 13.18 4.35
CA GLN A 58 -1.42 14.12 3.45
C GLN A 58 -0.21 13.59 2.70
N ASN A 59 0.41 12.47 3.12
CA ASN A 59 1.73 12.10 2.56
C ASN A 59 1.83 10.65 2.05
N PHE A 60 0.84 9.78 2.32
CA PHE A 60 0.90 8.37 1.93
C PHE A 60 -0.15 8.06 0.88
N SER A 61 0.34 7.66 -0.29
CA SER A 61 -0.49 6.96 -1.26
C SER A 61 -0.50 5.48 -0.93
N ASP A 62 -1.36 5.14 0.04
CA ASP A 62 -1.65 3.77 0.42
C ASP A 62 -2.66 3.14 -0.54
N ILE A 63 -2.26 2.02 -1.15
CA ILE A 63 -3.18 1.09 -1.81
C ILE A 63 -3.04 -0.24 -1.10
N VAL A 64 -4.18 -0.81 -0.70
CA VAL A 64 -4.22 -2.11 -0.02
C VAL A 64 -5.03 -3.08 -0.85
N TYR A 65 -4.47 -4.27 -1.05
CA TYR A 65 -5.13 -5.39 -1.70
C TYR A 65 -5.32 -6.52 -0.70
N ASP A 66 -6.50 -7.12 -0.71
CA ASP A 66 -6.68 -8.47 -0.18
C ASP A 66 -6.19 -9.48 -1.21
N CYS A 67 -5.52 -10.53 -0.75
CA CYS A 67 -4.97 -11.60 -1.58
C CYS A 67 -4.98 -12.92 -0.81
N ASN A 68 -5.26 -14.03 -1.49
CA ASN A 68 -5.09 -15.35 -0.91
C ASN A 68 -3.60 -15.74 -0.92
N TYR A 69 -3.16 -16.33 0.19
CA TYR A 69 -1.82 -16.86 0.38
C TYR A 69 -1.91 -18.35 0.70
N GLY A 70 -1.51 -19.18 -0.25
CA GLY A 70 -1.83 -20.61 -0.26
C GLY A 70 -3.35 -20.84 -0.22
N GLU A 71 -3.78 -21.98 0.32
CA GLU A 71 -5.20 -22.37 0.34
C GLU A 71 -5.98 -21.80 1.53
N LYS A 72 -5.30 -21.38 2.61
CA LYS A 72 -5.95 -21.16 3.92
C LYS A 72 -5.83 -19.74 4.45
N PHE A 73 -4.90 -18.94 3.94
CA PHE A 73 -4.63 -17.63 4.50
C PHE A 73 -5.09 -16.53 3.55
N LYS A 74 -5.67 -15.48 4.11
CA LYS A 74 -5.83 -14.20 3.43
C LYS A 74 -4.81 -13.24 3.99
N VAL A 75 -4.14 -12.51 3.12
CA VAL A 75 -3.14 -11.51 3.46
C VAL A 75 -3.53 -10.17 2.85
N LYS A 76 -3.08 -9.09 3.48
CA LYS A 76 -3.15 -7.76 2.90
C LYS A 76 -1.80 -7.39 2.33
N ILE A 77 -1.79 -6.97 1.07
CA ILE A 77 -0.61 -6.42 0.40
C ILE A 77 -0.80 -4.90 0.37
N THR A 78 0.06 -4.19 1.10
CA THR A 78 -0.01 -2.73 1.21
C THR A 78 1.13 -2.10 0.42
N LEU A 79 0.77 -1.33 -0.61
CA LEU A 79 1.69 -0.50 -1.37
C LEU A 79 1.75 0.87 -0.70
N LEU A 80 2.89 1.18 -0.09
CA LEU A 80 3.15 2.45 0.58
C LEU A 80 4.04 3.31 -0.32
N PHE A 81 3.47 4.38 -0.85
CA PHE A 81 4.22 5.35 -1.65
C PHE A 81 4.14 6.73 -1.04
N GLU A 82 5.31 7.34 -0.82
CA GLU A 82 5.44 8.67 -0.25
C GLU A 82 6.46 9.45 -1.08
N HIS A 83 6.05 10.61 -1.59
CA HIS A 83 6.98 11.53 -2.22
C HIS A 83 7.70 12.38 -1.16
N LYS A 84 8.94 12.01 -0.83
CA LYS A 84 9.73 12.73 0.16
C LYS A 84 10.60 13.81 -0.46
N SER A 85 10.45 15.03 0.03
CA SER A 85 11.36 16.14 -0.31
C SER A 85 12.75 15.99 0.33
N TYR A 86 12.87 15.18 1.39
CA TYR A 86 14.12 14.92 2.12
C TYR A 86 14.19 13.48 2.61
N PRO A 87 15.38 12.87 2.68
CA PRO A 87 15.54 11.53 3.23
C PRO A 87 15.18 11.50 4.72
N GLU A 88 14.47 10.45 5.14
CA GLU A 88 14.12 10.22 6.55
C GLU A 88 15.36 9.81 7.35
N LYS A 89 15.52 10.37 8.55
CA LYS A 89 16.68 10.11 9.40
C LYS A 89 16.65 8.69 9.99
N TYR A 90 15.45 8.18 10.28
CA TYR A 90 15.23 6.85 10.85
C TYR A 90 14.17 6.07 10.05
N PRO A 91 14.49 5.61 8.82
CA PRO A 91 13.51 5.02 7.91
C PRO A 91 12.89 3.72 8.46
N HIS A 92 13.62 2.95 9.25
CA HIS A 92 13.13 1.72 9.88
C HIS A 92 12.05 1.99 10.94
N LEU A 93 12.22 3.02 11.78
CA LEU A 93 11.20 3.43 12.76
C LEU A 93 9.94 3.94 12.05
N GLN A 94 10.15 4.64 10.94
CA GLN A 94 9.06 5.14 10.13
C GLN A 94 8.24 4.00 9.51
N ILE A 95 8.91 2.99 8.92
CA ILE A 95 8.28 1.77 8.40
C ILE A 95 7.50 1.04 9.50
N LEU A 96 8.11 0.87 10.67
CA LEU A 96 7.44 0.23 11.81
C LEU A 96 6.17 1.00 12.21
N ASN A 97 6.23 2.34 12.26
CA ASN A 97 5.07 3.17 12.54
C ASN A 97 3.96 2.98 11.49
N TYR A 98 4.29 2.81 10.20
CA TYR A 98 3.27 2.49 9.18
C TYR A 98 2.62 1.14 9.41
N ILE A 99 3.42 0.10 9.67
CA ILE A 99 2.90 -1.25 9.93
C ILE A 99 1.96 -1.22 11.13
N LEU A 100 2.37 -0.57 12.23
CA LEU A 100 1.55 -0.43 13.43
C LEU A 100 0.23 0.29 13.15
N ARG A 101 0.27 1.37 12.36
CA ARG A 101 -0.93 2.13 11.99
C ARG A 101 -1.88 1.30 11.14
N ILE A 102 -1.38 0.58 10.14
CA ILE A 102 -2.18 -0.32 9.31
C ILE A 102 -2.89 -1.36 10.20
N TRP A 103 -2.17 -1.99 11.12
CA TRP A 103 -2.77 -2.97 12.04
C TRP A 103 -3.79 -2.34 13.00
N GLN A 104 -3.53 -1.14 13.51
CA GLN A 104 -4.49 -0.42 14.35
C GLN A 104 -5.79 -0.11 13.59
N THR A 105 -5.68 0.33 12.33
CA THR A 105 -6.82 0.58 11.45
C THR A 105 -7.60 -0.70 11.19
N GLN A 106 -6.92 -1.81 10.89
CA GLN A 106 -7.55 -3.13 10.71
C GLN A 106 -8.31 -3.60 11.97
N ILE A 107 -7.77 -3.37 13.16
CA ILE A 107 -8.43 -3.73 14.43
C ILE A 107 -9.73 -2.93 14.61
N LYS A 108 -9.72 -1.63 14.30
CA LYS A 108 -10.90 -0.75 14.43
C LYS A 108 -12.03 -1.10 13.47
N GLN A 109 -11.72 -1.81 12.37
CA GLN A 109 -12.66 -2.15 11.30
C GLN A 109 -13.26 -3.55 11.43
N LYS A 110 -12.86 -4.32 12.45
CA LYS A 110 -13.52 -5.58 12.85
C LYS A 110 -14.74 -5.31 13.72
#